data_AF-A0A7M5WW88-F1
#
_entry.id   AF-A0A7M5WW88-F1
#
_cell.length_a   1.000
_cell.length_b   1.000
_cell.length_c   1.000
_cell.angle_alpha   90.00
_cell.angle_beta   90.00
_cell.angle_gamma   90.00
#
_symmetry.space_group_name_H-M   'P 1'
#
loop_
_entity.id
_entity.type
_entity.pdbx_description
1 polymer ?
#
loop_
_entity_poly.entity_id
_entity_poly.type
_entity_poly.pdbx_seq_one_letter_code
_entity_poly.pdbx_strand_id
1 'polypeptide(L)'
;MTHTHHDTSTHFIEGISNDLVFLLIGPTIFVTLVIIVLKMFRSSRDIHPRHLELVQEIRQRVLEARGETPEQHPSHRNADDRCPICIDVLKFAVETNCAHIFCCSCIISYWEHGSSMSAMQCPICRQEVRVLLPDFTHEEEISDNVNEQTNKIRLYNRRFSGEPRPMKVNLKMKN
;
A
#
# COMPACT_ATOMS: atom_id res chain seq x y z
N MET A 1 -56.38 -26.58 -35.83
CA MET A 1 -56.20 -25.92 -34.51
C MET A 1 -54.71 -25.74 -34.32
N THR A 2 -54.20 -24.62 -34.84
CA THR A 2 -52.77 -24.26 -34.82
C THR A 2 -52.62 -23.17 -33.77
N HIS A 3 -51.80 -23.39 -32.75
CA HIS A 3 -51.23 -22.29 -31.99
C HIS A 3 -49.72 -22.51 -31.90
N THR A 4 -49.04 -21.53 -32.47
CA THR A 4 -47.63 -21.41 -32.74
C THR A 4 -46.85 -21.24 -31.43
N HIS A 5 -45.71 -21.92 -31.35
CA HIS A 5 -44.63 -21.61 -30.42
C HIS A 5 -44.26 -20.13 -30.58
N HIS A 6 -44.44 -19.36 -29.52
CA HIS A 6 -43.95 -17.99 -29.44
C HIS A 6 -42.52 -18.05 -28.92
N ASP A 7 -41.55 -18.22 -29.83
CA ASP A 7 -40.15 -17.99 -29.51
C ASP A 7 -39.99 -16.49 -29.26
N THR A 8 -39.65 -16.15 -28.02
CA THR A 8 -39.26 -14.82 -27.61
C THR A 8 -37.79 -14.64 -27.95
N SER A 9 -37.50 -14.31 -29.21
CA SER A 9 -36.19 -13.85 -29.64
C SER A 9 -35.95 -12.45 -29.07
N THR A 10 -35.20 -12.41 -27.96
CA THR A 10 -34.68 -11.19 -27.33
C THR A 10 -33.70 -10.50 -28.28
N HIS A 11 -34.25 -9.66 -29.14
CA HIS A 11 -33.55 -8.86 -30.12
C HIS A 11 -32.91 -7.65 -29.43
N PHE A 12 -31.65 -7.78 -29.00
CA PHE A 12 -31.01 -6.78 -28.14
C PHE A 12 -30.62 -5.48 -28.89
N ILE A 13 -30.49 -5.46 -30.23
CA ILE A 13 -30.38 -4.23 -31.06
C ILE A 13 -30.93 -4.48 -32.47
N GLU A 14 -32.02 -3.79 -32.86
CA GLU A 14 -32.65 -3.80 -34.19
C GLU A 14 -31.62 -3.62 -35.33
N GLY A 15 -31.24 -4.71 -36.02
CA GLY A 15 -30.27 -4.71 -37.12
C GLY A 15 -29.03 -5.62 -37.02
N ILE A 16 -28.77 -6.29 -35.89
CA ILE A 16 -27.58 -7.16 -35.74
C ILE A 16 -28.01 -8.58 -35.33
N SER A 17 -27.56 -9.61 -36.07
CA SER A 17 -27.79 -11.01 -35.66
C SER A 17 -27.00 -11.34 -34.40
N ASN A 18 -27.62 -12.06 -33.45
CA ASN A 18 -26.98 -12.46 -32.19
C ASN A 18 -25.68 -13.27 -32.43
N ASP A 19 -25.61 -14.02 -33.53
CA ASP A 19 -24.44 -14.80 -33.91
C ASP A 19 -23.19 -13.93 -34.15
N LEU A 20 -23.36 -12.72 -34.71
CA LEU A 20 -22.26 -11.78 -34.93
C LEU A 20 -21.76 -11.15 -33.62
N VAL A 21 -22.68 -10.92 -32.68
CA VAL A 21 -22.36 -10.41 -31.33
C VAL A 21 -21.53 -11.45 -30.57
N PHE A 22 -21.92 -12.72 -30.60
CA PHE A 22 -21.15 -13.78 -29.93
C PHE A 22 -19.81 -14.06 -30.60
N LEU A 23 -19.68 -13.90 -31.92
CA LEU A 23 -18.45 -14.24 -32.64
C LEU A 23 -17.40 -13.12 -32.61
N LEU A 24 -17.81 -11.85 -32.49
CA LEU A 24 -16.89 -10.71 -32.50
C LEU A 24 -16.74 -10.05 -31.12
N ILE A 25 -17.83 -9.83 -30.39
CA ILE A 25 -17.81 -9.07 -29.13
C ILE A 25 -17.42 -9.99 -27.96
N GLY A 26 -17.91 -11.24 -27.95
CA GLY A 26 -17.56 -12.22 -26.92
C GLY A 26 -16.05 -12.47 -26.78
N PRO A 27 -15.34 -12.84 -27.86
CA PRO A 27 -13.91 -13.12 -27.81
C PRO A 27 -13.08 -11.88 -27.51
N THR A 28 -13.48 -10.70 -27.99
CA THR A 28 -12.76 -9.46 -27.70
C THR A 28 -12.88 -9.06 -26.23
N ILE A 29 -14.07 -9.18 -25.64
CA ILE A 29 -14.27 -8.97 -24.19
C ILE A 29 -13.48 -10.02 -23.39
N PHE A 30 -13.51 -11.29 -23.80
CA PHE A 30 -12.76 -12.35 -23.13
C PHE A 30 -11.25 -12.12 -23.18
N VAL A 31 -10.70 -11.80 -24.35
CA VAL A 31 -9.27 -11.50 -24.54
C VAL A 31 -8.86 -10.25 -23.75
N THR A 32 -9.67 -9.19 -23.76
CA THR A 32 -9.38 -7.98 -22.98
C THR A 32 -9.44 -8.26 -21.48
N LEU A 33 -10.42 -9.02 -20.99
CA LEU A 33 -10.48 -9.46 -19.60
C LEU A 33 -9.27 -10.32 -19.23
N VAL A 34 -8.88 -11.28 -20.07
CA VAL A 34 -7.69 -12.09 -19.86
C VAL A 34 -6.43 -11.22 -19.83
N ILE A 35 -6.29 -10.24 -20.73
CA ILE A 35 -5.15 -9.31 -20.73
C ILE A 35 -5.15 -8.45 -19.46
N ILE A 36 -6.30 -7.96 -19.00
CA ILE A 36 -6.44 -7.18 -17.76
C ILE A 36 -6.04 -8.05 -16.56
N VAL A 37 -6.55 -9.29 -16.49
CA VAL A 37 -6.23 -10.24 -15.44
C VAL A 37 -4.73 -10.58 -15.44
N LEU A 38 -4.15 -10.86 -16.60
CA LEU A 38 -2.71 -11.11 -16.74
C LEU A 38 -1.87 -9.88 -16.35
N LYS A 39 -2.28 -8.67 -16.73
CA LYS A 39 -1.62 -7.43 -16.30
C LYS A 39 -1.75 -7.21 -14.80
N MET A 40 -2.90 -7.51 -14.21
CA MET A 40 -3.13 -7.41 -12.76
C MET A 40 -2.30 -8.44 -11.97
N PHE A 41 -2.19 -9.67 -12.48
CA PHE A 41 -1.32 -10.71 -11.93
C PHE A 41 0.17 -10.40 -12.12
N ARG A 42 0.58 -9.84 -13.26
CA ARG A 42 1.97 -9.42 -13.50
C ARG A 42 2.35 -8.20 -12.66
N SER A 43 1.47 -7.20 -12.59
CA SER A 43 1.64 -6.00 -11.77
C SER A 43 1.77 -6.33 -10.28
N SER A 44 1.24 -7.47 -9.83
CA SER A 44 1.43 -7.96 -8.46
C SER A 44 2.76 -8.70 -8.23
N ARG A 45 3.56 -8.97 -9.26
CA ARG A 45 4.76 -9.84 -9.18
C ARG A 45 6.09 -9.16 -9.51
N ASP A 46 6.11 -7.86 -9.78
CA ASP A 46 7.35 -7.22 -10.26
C ASP A 46 8.31 -6.82 -9.11
N ILE A 47 9.00 -7.83 -8.56
CA ILE A 47 10.44 -7.70 -8.31
C ILE A 47 11.10 -8.49 -9.45
N HIS A 48 11.75 -7.79 -10.39
CA HIS A 48 12.34 -8.43 -11.57
C HIS A 48 13.28 -9.57 -11.12
N PRO A 49 13.15 -10.80 -11.67
CA PRO A 49 13.94 -11.97 -11.21
C PRO A 49 15.46 -11.78 -11.30
N ARG A 50 15.96 -10.81 -12.08
CA ARG A 50 17.39 -10.47 -12.21
C ARG A 50 17.93 -9.71 -10.99
N HIS A 51 17.07 -9.15 -10.15
CA HIS A 51 17.47 -8.40 -8.96
C HIS A 51 17.27 -9.19 -7.67
N LEU A 52 16.78 -10.44 -7.74
CA LEU A 52 16.47 -11.24 -6.55
C LEU A 52 17.73 -11.59 -5.76
N GLU A 53 18.79 -12.03 -6.46
CA GLU A 53 20.09 -12.34 -5.87
C GLU A 53 20.75 -11.08 -5.30
N LEU A 54 20.71 -9.96 -6.02
CA LEU A 54 21.23 -8.69 -5.55
C LEU A 54 20.46 -8.14 -4.33
N VAL A 55 19.14 -8.30 -4.30
CA VAL A 55 18.32 -7.92 -3.14
C VAL A 55 18.62 -8.84 -1.95
N GLN A 56 18.83 -10.14 -2.18
CA GLN A 56 19.23 -11.08 -1.12
C GLN A 56 20.62 -10.73 -0.59
N GLU A 57 21.57 -10.43 -1.47
CA GLU A 57 22.92 -10.03 -1.10
C GLU A 57 22.92 -8.71 -0.32
N ILE A 58 22.20 -7.68 -0.79
CA ILE A 58 22.06 -6.41 -0.06
C ILE A 58 21.41 -6.63 1.31
N ARG A 59 20.33 -7.43 1.38
CA ARG A 59 19.70 -7.78 2.67
C ARG A 59 20.70 -8.45 3.60
N GLN A 60 21.48 -9.39 3.07
CA GLN A 60 22.47 -10.12 3.86
C GLN A 60 23.57 -9.19 4.35
N ARG A 61 24.12 -8.32 3.50
CA ARG A 61 25.10 -7.29 3.90
C ARG A 61 24.54 -6.34 4.96
N VAL A 62 23.27 -5.95 4.87
CA VAL A 62 22.61 -5.11 5.89
C VAL A 62 22.42 -5.86 7.21
N LEU A 63 22.08 -7.15 7.16
CA LEU A 63 21.94 -7.99 8.35
C LEU A 63 23.28 -8.25 9.03
N GLU A 64 24.33 -8.49 8.25
CA GLU A 64 25.71 -8.65 8.73
C GLU A 64 26.21 -7.34 9.36
N ALA A 65 25.98 -6.19 8.72
CA ALA A 65 26.27 -4.87 9.28
C ALA A 65 25.47 -4.54 10.55
N ARG A 66 24.34 -5.22 10.80
CA ARG A 66 23.57 -5.11 12.06
C ARG A 66 24.04 -6.08 13.15
N GLY A 67 24.82 -7.11 12.81
CA GLY A 67 25.25 -8.17 13.73
C GLY A 67 26.60 -7.92 14.41
N GLU A 68 27.45 -7.06 13.84
CA GLU A 68 28.70 -6.63 14.48
C GLU A 68 28.46 -5.34 15.28
N THR A 69 28.38 -5.48 16.60
CA THR A 69 28.32 -4.44 17.66
C THR A 69 27.06 -3.55 17.78
N PRO A 70 26.56 -3.29 19.00
CA PRO A 70 25.53 -2.30 19.27
C PRO A 70 26.17 -0.91 19.34
N GLU A 71 26.72 -0.43 18.23
CA GLU A 71 27.06 0.98 18.11
C GLU A 71 26.25 1.59 16.97
N GLN A 72 25.19 2.28 17.40
CA GLN A 72 24.62 3.44 16.74
C GLN A 72 24.44 3.24 15.23
N HIS A 73 23.27 2.69 14.85
CA HIS A 73 22.62 3.27 13.67
C HIS A 73 22.71 4.78 13.88
N PRO A 74 23.41 5.54 13.01
CA PRO A 74 23.39 6.97 13.13
C PRO A 74 21.92 7.32 12.93
N SER A 75 21.23 7.61 14.03
CA SER A 75 19.98 8.32 13.94
C SER A 75 20.38 9.57 13.17
N HIS A 76 19.97 9.64 11.90
CA HIS A 76 20.19 10.83 11.08
C HIS A 76 19.53 12.07 11.69
N ARG A 77 18.73 11.81 12.73
CA ARG A 77 18.01 12.73 13.54
C ARG A 77 18.85 13.19 14.76
N ASN A 78 19.05 14.50 14.89
CA ASN A 78 19.62 15.08 16.10
C ASN A 78 18.56 15.12 17.22
N ALA A 79 19.01 15.14 18.48
CA ALA A 79 18.12 15.26 19.64
C ALA A 79 17.22 16.51 19.59
N ASP A 80 17.67 17.57 18.89
CA ASP A 80 16.95 18.84 18.75
C ASP A 80 16.07 18.93 17.49
N ASP A 81 15.95 17.85 16.72
CA ASP A 81 15.13 17.89 15.50
C ASP A 81 13.66 18.11 15.85
N ARG A 82 13.08 19.11 15.18
CA ARG A 82 11.71 19.58 15.43
C ARG A 82 10.75 19.08 14.38
N CYS A 83 9.55 18.71 14.83
CA CYS A 83 8.47 18.30 13.96
C CYS A 83 7.92 19.52 13.19
N PRO A 84 7.85 19.48 11.85
CA PRO A 84 7.30 20.58 11.06
C PRO A 84 5.80 20.86 11.31
N ILE A 85 5.06 19.91 11.90
CA ILE A 85 3.62 20.03 12.17
C ILE A 85 3.37 20.69 13.53
N CYS A 86 3.96 20.16 14.61
CA CYS A 86 3.74 20.68 15.97
C CYS A 86 4.82 21.66 16.45
N ILE A 87 5.93 21.82 15.71
CA ILE A 87 7.04 22.73 15.99
C ILE A 87 7.80 22.36 17.29
N ASP A 88 7.48 21.22 17.90
CA ASP A 88 8.13 20.65 19.08
C ASP A 88 9.19 19.60 18.69
N VAL A 89 10.03 19.21 19.65
CA VAL A 89 10.99 18.09 19.50
C VAL A 89 10.21 16.85 19.06
N LEU A 90 10.70 16.11 18.05
CA LEU A 90 9.92 14.96 17.59
C LEU A 90 9.82 13.87 18.66
N LYS A 91 8.64 13.25 18.72
CA LYS A 91 8.34 12.14 19.62
C LYS A 91 7.79 11.00 18.79
N PHE A 92 8.33 9.80 18.99
CA PHE A 92 8.09 8.63 18.16
C PHE A 92 8.24 9.00 16.69
N ALA A 93 9.46 9.36 16.27
CA ALA A 93 9.69 9.88 14.93
C ALA A 93 9.35 8.83 13.86
N VAL A 94 8.84 9.35 12.74
CA VAL A 94 8.47 8.58 11.58
C VAL A 94 9.02 9.27 10.34
N GLU A 95 9.79 8.53 9.57
CA GLU A 95 10.28 8.94 8.26
C GLU A 95 9.31 8.48 7.16
N THR A 96 9.04 9.38 6.21
CA THR A 96 8.23 9.08 5.02
C THR A 96 9.10 8.58 3.88
N ASN A 97 8.52 7.96 2.83
CA ASN A 97 9.29 7.60 1.61
C ASN A 97 9.92 8.77 0.86
N CYS A 98 9.63 10.01 1.25
CA CYS A 98 10.28 11.21 0.73
C CYS A 98 11.32 11.80 1.71
N ALA A 99 11.76 11.00 2.68
CA ALA A 99 12.76 11.30 3.71
C ALA A 99 12.42 12.47 4.66
N HIS A 100 11.16 12.92 4.68
CA HIS A 100 10.70 13.91 5.66
C HIS A 100 10.23 13.22 6.94
N ILE A 101 10.59 13.81 8.09
CA ILE A 101 10.41 13.23 9.42
C ILE A 101 9.37 14.03 10.22
N PHE A 102 8.49 13.33 10.93
CA PHE A 102 7.43 13.90 11.75
C PHE A 102 7.22 13.08 13.04
N CYS A 103 6.52 13.63 14.03
CA CYS A 103 5.98 12.80 15.12
C CYS A 103 4.95 11.82 14.54
N CYS A 104 4.92 10.58 15.02
CA CYS A 104 3.92 9.58 14.62
C CYS A 104 2.49 10.11 14.81
N SER A 105 2.18 10.71 15.98
CA SER A 105 0.86 11.28 16.24
C SER A 105 0.49 12.40 15.26
N CYS A 106 1.43 13.29 14.95
CA CYS A 106 1.18 14.43 14.07
C CYS A 106 0.89 14.00 12.63
N ILE A 107 1.69 13.08 12.08
CA ILE A 107 1.53 12.66 10.70
C ILE A 107 0.27 11.81 10.50
N ILE A 108 -0.08 10.98 11.49
CA ILE A 108 -1.32 10.20 11.48
C ILE A 108 -2.53 11.12 11.62
N SER A 109 -2.53 12.09 12.53
CA SER A 109 -3.62 13.05 12.64
C SER A 109 -3.77 13.88 11.37
N TYR A 110 -2.68 14.29 10.72
CA TYR A 110 -2.75 14.96 9.42
C TYR A 110 -3.46 14.09 8.37
N TRP A 111 -3.17 12.80 8.33
CA TRP A 111 -3.87 11.86 7.44
C TRP A 111 -5.35 11.72 7.79
N GLU A 112 -5.68 11.58 9.07
CA GLU A 112 -7.07 11.42 9.55
C GLU A 112 -7.96 12.63 9.23
N HIS A 113 -7.41 13.85 9.28
CA HIS A 113 -8.15 15.09 8.99
C HIS A 113 -8.25 15.41 7.50
N GLY A 114 -7.40 14.81 6.66
CA GLY A 114 -7.43 14.99 5.21
C GLY A 114 -8.47 14.08 4.55
N SER A 115 -8.01 13.20 3.67
CA SER A 115 -8.82 12.16 3.04
C SER A 115 -8.30 10.81 3.52
N SER A 116 -8.97 10.22 4.50
CA SER A 116 -8.63 8.88 4.99
C SER A 116 -8.74 7.81 3.89
N MET A 117 -9.43 8.11 2.78
CA MET A 117 -9.63 7.20 1.65
C MET A 117 -8.42 7.07 0.73
N SER A 118 -7.52 8.07 0.70
CA SER A 118 -6.34 8.10 -0.15
C SER A 118 -5.05 8.16 0.67
N ALA A 119 -3.92 7.85 0.05
CA ALA A 119 -2.61 8.12 0.64
C ALA A 119 -2.47 9.62 0.88
N MET A 120 -1.82 10.00 1.98
CA MET A 120 -1.60 11.42 2.30
C MET A 120 -0.49 12.01 1.42
N GLN A 121 -0.55 13.32 1.21
CA GLN A 121 0.56 14.07 0.62
C GLN A 121 1.46 14.61 1.72
N CYS A 122 2.77 14.47 1.55
CA CYS A 122 3.75 14.98 2.51
C CYS A 122 3.55 16.48 2.76
N PRO A 123 3.44 16.94 4.02
CA PRO A 123 3.28 18.36 4.35
C PRO A 123 4.41 19.27 3.84
N ILE A 124 5.62 18.73 3.61
CA ILE A 124 6.78 19.52 3.15
C ILE A 124 6.86 19.56 1.62
N CYS A 125 6.95 18.40 0.97
CA CYS A 125 7.25 18.32 -0.47
C CYS A 125 6.08 17.91 -1.34
N ARG A 126 4.91 17.61 -0.75
CA ARG A 126 3.69 17.18 -1.44
C ARG A 126 3.82 15.89 -2.27
N GLN A 127 4.85 15.08 -2.02
CA GLN A 127 4.93 13.74 -2.57
C GLN A 127 3.95 12.81 -1.86
N GLU A 128 3.42 11.83 -2.59
CA GLU A 128 2.51 10.83 -2.02
C GLU A 128 3.27 9.93 -1.04
N VAL A 129 2.74 9.83 0.18
CA VAL A 129 3.33 9.02 1.25
C VAL A 129 2.71 7.64 1.24
N ARG A 130 3.45 6.60 0.83
CA ARG A 130 2.94 5.22 0.76
C ARG A 130 3.40 4.33 1.90
N VAL A 131 4.50 4.74 2.53
CA VAL A 131 5.08 4.03 3.67
C VAL A 131 5.58 5.03 4.71
N LEU A 132 5.37 4.65 5.95
CA LEU A 132 5.85 5.28 7.17
C LEU A 132 6.86 4.32 7.82
N LEU A 133 8.07 4.80 8.06
CA LEU A 133 9.17 4.04 8.65
C LEU A 133 9.41 4.57 10.07
N PRO A 134 9.31 3.74 11.12
CA PRO A 134 9.60 4.18 12.48
C PRO A 134 11.10 4.46 12.64
N ASP A 135 11.42 5.58 13.28
CA ASP A 135 12.77 6.00 13.69
C ASP A 135 12.70 6.39 15.18
N PHE A 136 12.45 5.39 16.02
CA PHE A 136 12.25 5.59 17.46
C PHE A 136 13.59 5.56 18.18
N THR A 137 13.74 6.38 19.22
CA THR A 137 14.91 6.26 20.10
C THR A 137 14.80 5.01 20.97
N HIS A 138 15.92 4.55 21.53
CA HIS A 138 15.92 3.39 22.43
C HIS A 138 14.99 3.61 23.65
N GLU A 139 14.89 4.85 24.14
CA GLU A 139 13.96 5.22 25.22
C GLU A 139 12.49 5.10 24.77
N GLU A 140 12.18 5.50 23.54
CA GLU A 140 10.84 5.40 22.97
C GLU A 140 10.45 3.95 22.67
N GLU A 141 11.40 3.10 22.27
CA GLU A 141 11.17 1.67 22.01
C GLU A 141 10.77 0.89 23.27
N ILE A 142 11.28 1.28 24.44
CA ILE A 142 10.97 0.63 25.73
C ILE A 142 9.69 1.22 26.35
N SER A 143 9.21 2.35 25.86
CA SER A 143 8.01 3.01 26.37
C SER A 143 6.73 2.17 26.15
N ASP A 144 5.81 2.20 27.11
CA ASP A 144 4.50 1.54 27.01
C ASP A 144 3.70 1.96 25.76
N ASN A 145 3.94 3.17 25.26
CA ASN A 145 3.25 3.74 24.11
C ASN A 145 3.76 3.20 22.76
N VAL A 146 4.92 2.52 22.71
CA VAL A 146 5.55 2.04 21.46
C VAL A 146 4.60 1.17 20.62
N ASN A 147 3.84 0.30 21.29
CA ASN A 147 2.93 -0.64 20.65
C ASN A 147 1.77 0.09 19.97
N GLU A 148 1.25 1.14 20.60
CA GLU A 148 0.18 1.95 20.02
C GLU A 148 0.68 2.69 18.77
N GLN A 149 1.86 3.32 18.85
CA GLN A 149 2.45 4.06 17.72
C GLN A 149 2.77 3.13 16.55
N THR A 150 3.39 1.99 16.83
CA THR A 150 3.71 0.95 15.84
C THR A 150 2.45 0.45 15.15
N ASN A 151 1.34 0.26 15.89
CA ASN A 151 0.08 -0.16 15.30
C ASN A 151 -0.50 0.89 14.35
N LYS A 152 -0.43 2.19 14.69
CA LYS A 152 -0.87 3.27 13.79
C LYS A 152 -0.08 3.26 12.48
N ILE A 153 1.25 3.17 12.56
CA ILE A 153 2.15 3.07 11.40
C ILE A 153 1.78 1.83 10.56
N ARG A 154 1.62 0.67 11.19
CA ARG A 154 1.28 -0.58 10.52
C ARG A 154 -0.06 -0.51 9.80
N LEU A 155 -1.07 0.14 10.40
CA LEU A 155 -2.39 0.31 9.79
C LEU A 155 -2.31 1.20 8.54
N TYR A 156 -1.56 2.30 8.62
CA TYR A 156 -1.31 3.17 7.47
C TYR A 156 -0.60 2.41 6.35
N ASN A 157 0.52 1.75 6.65
CA ASN A 157 1.32 1.02 5.66
C ASN A 157 0.53 -0.11 5.01
N ARG A 158 -0.21 -0.91 5.80
CA ARG A 158 -1.12 -1.94 5.26
C ARG A 158 -2.09 -1.35 4.25
N ARG A 159 -2.49 -0.09 4.44
CA ARG A 159 -3.45 0.54 3.56
C ARG A 159 -2.85 0.97 2.22
N PHE A 160 -1.62 1.48 2.22
CA PHE A 160 -1.07 2.23 1.10
C PHE A 160 0.28 1.73 0.56
N SER A 161 0.89 0.68 1.12
CA SER A 161 2.19 0.15 0.68
C SER A 161 2.20 -0.44 -0.73
N GLY A 162 1.02 -0.68 -1.33
CA GLY A 162 0.90 -1.33 -2.64
C GLY A 162 1.10 -2.85 -2.60
N GLU A 163 1.32 -3.45 -1.43
CA GLU A 163 1.42 -4.90 -1.29
C GLU A 163 0.07 -5.60 -1.57
N PRO A 164 0.05 -6.70 -2.35
CA PRO A 164 -1.17 -7.47 -2.60
C PRO A 164 -1.77 -7.96 -1.28
N ARG A 165 -3.00 -7.56 -0.97
CA ARG A 165 -3.65 -8.01 0.27
C ARG A 165 -4.16 -9.44 0.10
N PRO A 166 -3.78 -10.38 0.99
CA PRO A 166 -4.43 -11.68 1.00
C PRO A 166 -5.92 -11.50 1.30
N MET A 167 -6.79 -12.19 0.58
CA MET A 167 -8.26 -12.08 0.68
C MET A 167 -8.87 -12.49 2.04
N LYS A 168 -8.05 -12.72 3.07
CA LYS A 168 -8.50 -13.11 4.41
C LYS A 168 -8.00 -12.09 5.43
N VAL A 169 -8.69 -10.96 5.52
CA VAL A 169 -8.61 -10.10 6.71
C VAL A 169 -9.70 -10.59 7.66
N ASN A 170 -9.33 -11.42 8.63
CA ASN A 170 -10.20 -11.71 9.77
C ASN A 170 -10.42 -10.40 10.54
N LEU A 171 -11.56 -9.77 10.31
CA LEU A 171 -12.09 -8.68 11.10
C LEU A 171 -12.46 -9.26 12.48
N LYS A 172 -11.51 -9.26 13.40
CA LYS A 172 -11.84 -9.35 14.82
C LYS A 172 -12.27 -7.96 15.26
N MET A 173 -13.55 -7.65 15.03
CA MET A 173 -14.20 -6.51 15.66
C MET A 173 -14.10 -6.71 17.18
N LYS A 174 -13.68 -5.64 17.85
CA LYS A 174 -13.66 -5.49 19.30
C LYS A 174 -15.02 -5.90 19.88
N ASN A 175 -15.01 -6.75 20.91
CA ASN A 175 -16.04 -6.76 21.94
C ASN A 175 -15.74 -5.64 22.94
#